data_AF-A0A7S2AES9-F1
#
_entry.id   AF-A0A7S2AES9-F1
#
_cell.length_a   1.000
_cell.length_b   1.000
_cell.length_c   1.000
_cell.angle_alpha   90.00
_cell.angle_beta   90.00
_cell.angle_gamma   90.00
#
_symmetry.space_group_name_H-M   'P 1'
#
loop_
_entity.id
_entity.type
_entity.pdbx_description
1 polymer ?
#
loop_
_entity_poly.entity_id
_entity_poly.type
_entity_poly.pdbx_seq_one_letter_code
_entity_poly.pdbx_strand_id
1 'polypeptide(L)'
;DYYADPELASMSWKSGEAFGRPKQHMIMSVVNVFTSTRQPKLNEDYTHVFKGLEPDTEALLTSVWRTFQEDLKEVEDEVDRRNEKRKIPNINMSPRVLEGAISK
;
A
#
# COMPACT_ATOMS: atom_id res chain seq x y z
N ASP A 1 -18.39 -3.62 -7.06
CA ASP A 1 -18.38 -4.78 -6.16
C ASP A 1 -17.39 -5.79 -6.74
N TYR A 2 -16.12 -5.70 -6.32
CA TYR A 2 -15.00 -6.50 -6.87
C TYR A 2 -15.17 -8.01 -6.58
N TYR A 3 -15.82 -8.33 -5.46
CA TYR A 3 -16.10 -9.72 -5.05
C TYR A 3 -17.24 -10.36 -5.84
N ALA A 4 -18.06 -9.57 -6.53
CA ALA A 4 -19.13 -10.06 -7.39
C ALA A 4 -18.68 -10.32 -8.84
N ASP A 5 -17.46 -9.91 -9.20
CA ASP A 5 -16.92 -10.16 -10.55
C ASP A 5 -16.36 -11.59 -10.64
N PRO A 6 -16.96 -12.50 -11.43
CA PRO A 6 -16.50 -13.87 -11.57
C PRO A 6 -15.10 -13.99 -12.20
N GLU A 7 -14.60 -12.94 -12.87
CA GLU A 7 -13.21 -12.90 -13.35
C GLU A 7 -12.22 -12.66 -12.21
N LEU A 8 -12.66 -12.04 -11.12
CA LEU A 8 -11.85 -11.68 -9.96
C LEU A 8 -12.10 -12.59 -8.75
N ALA A 9 -13.21 -13.31 -8.74
CA ALA A 9 -13.52 -14.33 -7.74
C ALA A 9 -12.90 -15.68 -8.12
N SER A 10 -11.71 -15.98 -7.58
CA SER A 10 -11.01 -17.27 -7.74
C SER A 10 -11.78 -18.49 -7.20
N MET A 11 -12.86 -18.23 -6.45
CA MET A 11 -13.79 -19.22 -5.88
C MET A 11 -15.11 -19.27 -6.64
N SER A 12 -15.26 -18.57 -7.78
CA SER A 12 -16.45 -18.67 -8.63
C SER A 12 -16.26 -19.77 -9.67
N TRP A 13 -17.16 -20.75 -9.67
CA TRP A 13 -17.13 -21.90 -10.56
C TRP A 13 -18.32 -21.74 -11.50
N LYS A 14 -18.10 -21.85 -12.81
CA LYS A 14 -19.23 -21.93 -13.72
C LYS A 14 -19.95 -23.26 -13.46
N SER A 15 -21.28 -23.23 -13.36
CA SER A 15 -22.07 -24.44 -13.16
C SER A 15 -21.72 -25.49 -14.23
N GLY A 16 -21.27 -26.67 -13.79
CA GLY A 16 -20.81 -27.77 -14.65
C GLY A 16 -19.29 -27.93 -14.79
N GLU A 17 -18.47 -27.03 -14.25
CA GLU A 17 -17.01 -27.20 -14.23
C GLU A 17 -16.55 -27.86 -12.91
N ALA A 18 -15.67 -28.87 -13.01
CA ALA A 18 -15.14 -29.64 -11.86
C ALA A 18 -13.93 -28.99 -11.17
N PHE A 19 -13.43 -27.88 -11.72
CA PHE A 19 -12.34 -27.05 -11.18
C PHE A 19 -12.40 -25.66 -11.82
N GLY A 20 -11.98 -24.61 -11.08
CA GLY A 20 -11.76 -23.28 -11.66
C GLY A 20 -10.66 -23.31 -12.72
N ARG A 21 -10.76 -22.48 -13.76
CA ARG A 21 -9.77 -22.45 -14.86
C ARG A 21 -8.35 -22.25 -14.30
N PRO A 22 -7.42 -23.23 -14.45
CA PRO A 22 -6.15 -23.23 -13.72
C PRO A 22 -5.33 -21.95 -13.91
N LYS A 23 -5.36 -21.38 -15.12
CA LYS A 23 -4.67 -20.12 -15.43
C LYS A 23 -5.21 -18.93 -14.62
N GLN A 24 -6.54 -18.81 -14.46
CA GLN A 24 -7.15 -17.71 -13.71
C GLN A 24 -6.83 -17.84 -12.22
N HIS A 25 -6.88 -19.06 -11.67
CA HIS A 25 -6.51 -19.32 -10.29
C HIS A 25 -5.04 -18.97 -10.03
N MET A 26 -4.12 -19.35 -10.91
CA MET A 26 -2.70 -19.00 -10.80
C MET A 26 -2.47 -17.48 -10.87
N ILE A 27 -3.11 -16.78 -11.81
CA ILE A 27 -3.00 -15.32 -11.93
C ILE A 27 -3.48 -14.63 -10.66
N MET A 28 -4.65 -15.01 -10.14
CA MET A 28 -5.20 -14.40 -8.93
C MET A 28 -4.36 -14.72 -7.70
N SER A 29 -3.84 -15.95 -7.60
CA SER A 29 -2.95 -16.34 -6.51
C SER A 29 -1.66 -15.49 -6.52
N VAL A 30 -1.08 -15.28 -7.69
CA VAL A 30 0.09 -14.41 -7.88
C VAL A 30 -0.23 -12.97 -7.47
N VAL A 31 -1.33 -12.39 -7.98
CA VAL A 31 -1.75 -11.03 -7.61
C VAL A 31 -1.93 -10.90 -6.10
N ASN A 32 -2.60 -11.85 -5.47
CA ASN A 32 -2.81 -11.85 -4.02
C ASN A 32 -1.48 -11.89 -3.26
N VAL A 33 -0.55 -12.77 -3.63
CA VAL A 33 0.76 -12.86 -2.96
C VAL A 33 1.53 -11.53 -3.04
N PHE A 34 1.55 -10.88 -4.21
CA PHE A 34 2.31 -9.63 -4.40
C PHE A 34 1.60 -8.37 -3.88
N THR A 35 0.31 -8.43 -3.56
CA THR A 35 -0.46 -7.26 -3.09
C THR A 35 -0.90 -7.33 -1.63
N SER A 36 -0.84 -8.51 -1.00
CA SER A 36 -1.33 -8.70 0.37
C SER A 36 -0.23 -8.65 1.44
N THR A 37 1.05 -8.66 1.05
CA THR A 37 2.17 -8.61 1.98
C THR A 37 2.20 -7.29 2.71
N ARG A 38 2.17 -7.33 4.05
CA ARG A 38 2.32 -6.12 4.87
C ARG A 38 3.78 -5.69 4.89
N GLN A 39 4.10 -4.62 4.17
CA GLN A 39 5.42 -4.00 4.17
C GLN A 39 5.42 -2.71 5.01
N PRO A 40 6.57 -2.33 5.61
CA PRO A 40 6.71 -1.06 6.30
C PRO A 40 6.31 0.11 5.39
N LYS A 41 5.45 0.97 5.90
CA LYS A 41 4.96 2.13 5.13
C LYS A 41 5.98 3.26 5.13
N LEU A 42 5.92 4.06 4.08
CA LEU A 42 6.81 5.20 3.91
C LEU A 42 6.64 6.24 5.02
N ASN A 43 5.43 6.38 5.55
CA ASN A 43 5.07 7.35 6.58
C ASN A 43 5.27 6.85 8.03
N GLU A 44 5.84 5.65 8.23
CA GLU A 44 6.17 5.15 9.57
C GLU A 44 7.25 5.99 10.27
N ASP A 45 7.34 5.84 11.60
CA ASP A 45 8.36 6.52 12.39
C ASP A 45 9.69 5.76 12.38
N TYR A 46 10.64 6.27 11.61
CA TYR A 46 12.01 5.74 11.51
C TYR A 46 13.02 6.49 12.39
N THR A 47 12.58 7.38 13.29
CA THR A 47 13.50 8.12 14.17
C THR A 47 14.36 7.21 15.06
N HIS A 48 13.89 5.98 15.30
CA HIS A 48 14.66 4.94 16.00
C HIS A 48 15.98 4.57 15.30
N VAL A 49 16.08 4.78 13.97
CA VAL A 49 17.29 4.52 13.19
C VAL A 49 18.39 5.55 13.48
N PHE A 50 18.01 6.76 13.91
CA PHE A 50 18.96 7.84 14.17
C PHE A 50 19.52 7.83 15.59
N LYS A 51 18.97 6.99 16.47
CA LYS A 51 19.39 6.92 17.88
C LYS A 51 20.85 6.49 18.01
N GLY A 52 21.61 7.23 18.81
CA GLY A 52 23.01 6.92 19.10
C GLY A 52 24.02 7.52 18.11
N LEU A 53 23.55 8.38 17.20
CA LEU A 53 24.42 9.28 16.46
C LEU A 53 24.92 10.42 17.38
N GLU A 54 25.88 11.20 16.89
CA GLU A 54 26.29 12.42 17.60
C GLU A 54 25.06 13.31 17.87
N PRO A 55 24.92 13.91 19.08
CA PRO A 55 23.68 14.57 19.49
C PRO A 55 23.13 15.59 18.48
N ASP A 56 24.00 16.39 17.87
CA ASP A 56 23.62 17.39 16.88
C ASP A 56 23.11 16.75 15.57
N THR A 57 23.69 15.61 15.18
CA THR A 57 23.30 14.85 14.00
C THR A 57 21.98 14.10 14.23
N GLU A 58 21.82 13.47 15.41
CA GLU A 58 20.57 12.80 15.79
C GLU A 58 19.39 13.80 15.78
N ALA A 59 19.58 14.97 16.38
CA ALA A 59 18.57 16.01 16.42
C ALA A 59 18.20 16.51 15.02
N LEU A 60 19.20 16.76 14.16
CA LEU A 60 19.00 17.21 12.79
C LEU A 60 18.20 16.17 11.98
N LEU A 61 18.64 14.91 11.93
CA LEU A 61 17.96 13.87 11.14
C LEU A 61 16.55 13.59 11.66
N THR A 62 16.36 13.60 12.98
CA THR A 62 15.04 13.47 13.59
C THR A 62 14.12 14.63 13.16
N SER A 63 14.61 15.86 13.15
CA SER A 63 13.82 17.01 12.70
C SER A 63 13.46 16.92 11.21
N VAL A 64 14.41 16.54 10.36
CA VAL A 64 14.19 16.39 8.91
C VAL A 64 13.15 15.29 8.65
N TRP A 65 13.22 14.18 9.38
CA TRP A 65 12.24 13.10 9.27
C TRP A 65 10.84 13.54 9.66
N ARG A 66 10.70 14.32 10.74
CA ARG A 66 9.40 14.87 11.16
C ARG A 66 8.80 15.81 10.11
N THR A 67 9.60 16.70 9.55
CA THR A 67 9.15 17.56 8.44
C THR A 67 8.70 16.73 7.24
N PHE A 68 9.46 15.69 6.88
CA PHE A 68 9.05 14.79 5.82
C PHE A 68 7.70 14.09 6.11
N GLN A 69 7.45 13.68 7.36
CA GLN A 69 6.16 13.10 7.75
C GLN A 69 5.00 14.11 7.68
N GLU A 70 5.26 15.36 8.03
CA GLU A 70 4.28 16.46 7.89
C GLU A 70 3.94 16.69 6.41
N ASP A 71 4.94 16.77 5.54
CA ASP A 71 4.73 16.92 4.09
C ASP A 71 3.92 15.74 3.50
N LEU A 72 4.23 14.51 3.92
CA LEU A 72 3.46 13.33 3.50
C LEU A 72 2.01 13.39 3.98
N LYS A 73 1.76 13.92 5.17
CA LYS A 73 0.40 14.10 5.68
C LYS A 73 -0.39 15.09 4.83
N GLU A 74 0.21 16.20 4.42
CA GLU A 74 -0.43 17.17 3.53
C GLU A 74 -0.78 16.53 2.17
N VAL A 75 0.11 15.71 1.63
CA VAL A 75 -0.13 14.95 0.39
C VAL A 75 -1.28 13.95 0.57
N GLU A 76 -1.34 13.24 1.71
CA GLU A 76 -2.44 12.32 2.02
C GLU A 76 -3.79 13.06 2.05
N ASP A 77 -3.86 14.18 2.76
CA ASP A 77 -5.08 14.99 2.89
C ASP A 77 -5.54 15.51 1.51
N GLU A 78 -4.61 15.94 0.65
CA GLU A 78 -4.92 16.38 -0.71
C GLU A 78 -5.40 15.23 -1.62
N VAL A 79 -4.84 14.03 -1.46
CA VAL A 79 -5.28 12.83 -2.19
C VAL A 79 -6.70 12.46 -1.79
N ASP A 80 -6.99 12.45 -0.48
CA ASP A 80 -8.32 12.14 0.05
C ASP A 80 -9.35 13.17 -0.44
N ARG A 81 -9.03 14.48 -0.36
CA ARG A 81 -9.88 15.56 -0.91
C ARG A 81 -10.16 15.42 -2.40
N ARG A 82 -9.18 15.01 -3.20
CA ARG A 82 -9.38 14.76 -4.65
C ARG A 82 -10.24 13.53 -4.91
N ASN A 83 -10.10 12.49 -4.08
CA ASN A 83 -10.86 11.25 -4.22
C ASN A 83 -12.34 11.42 -3.90
N GLU A 84 -12.74 12.38 -3.06
CA GLU A 84 -14.15 12.71 -2.79
C GLU A 84 -14.97 12.99 -4.06
N LYS A 85 -14.32 13.55 -5.10
CA LYS A 85 -14.98 13.91 -6.37
C LYS A 85 -14.91 12.80 -7.41
N ARG A 86 -14.20 11.71 -7.14
CA ARG A 86 -13.97 10.63 -8.12
C ARG A 86 -14.99 9.51 -7.91
N LYS A 87 -15.52 9.01 -9.02
CA LYS A 87 -16.36 7.80 -9.02
C LYS A 87 -15.56 6.56 -8.56
N ILE A 88 -14.27 6.51 -8.91
CA ILE A 88 -13.34 5.45 -8.49
C ILE A 88 -12.15 6.15 -7.82
N PRO A 89 -11.94 5.96 -6.51
CA PRO A 89 -10.79 6.52 -5.81
C PRO A 89 -9.47 6.02 -6.38
N ASN A 90 -8.49 6.90 -6.50
CA ASN A 90 -7.11 6.53 -6.78
C ASN A 90 -6.31 6.60 -5.49
N ILE A 91 -5.99 5.44 -4.93
CA ILE A 91 -5.29 5.31 -3.65
C ILE A 91 -3.84 4.87 -3.81
N ASN A 92 -3.43 4.39 -4.98
CA ASN A 92 -2.15 3.68 -5.18
C ASN A 92 -0.92 4.54 -4.87
N MET A 93 -1.05 5.86 -4.98
CA MET A 93 0.01 6.83 -4.67
C MET A 93 -0.24 7.58 -3.35
N SER A 94 -1.19 7.15 -2.53
CA SER A 94 -1.41 7.72 -1.20
C SER A 94 -0.26 7.32 -0.27
N PRO A 95 0.35 8.26 0.48
CA PRO A 95 1.37 7.95 1.49
C PRO A 95 0.94 6.89 2.51
N ARG A 96 -0.37 6.76 2.77
CA ARG A 96 -0.97 5.74 3.64
C ARG A 96 -0.74 4.30 3.17
N VAL A 97 -0.62 4.08 1.86
CA VAL A 97 -0.47 2.72 1.29
C VAL A 97 0.91 2.49 0.68
N LEU A 98 1.64 3.55 0.36
CA LEU A 98 2.99 3.50 -0.19
C LEU A 98 3.97 2.87 0.79
N GLU A 99 4.79 1.98 0.24
CA GLU A 99 5.79 1.22 0.98
C GLU A 99 7.13 1.96 0.95
N GLY A 100 7.90 1.86 2.03
CA GLY A 100 9.20 2.54 2.13
C GLY A 100 10.28 1.93 1.24
N ALA A 101 10.09 0.69 0.81
CA ALA A 101 11.01 -0.04 -0.06
C ALA A 101 10.25 -1.10 -0.88
N ILE A 102 10.87 -1.57 -1.96
CA ILE A 102 10.36 -2.73 -2.71
C ILE A 102 10.82 -3.99 -1.96
N SER A 103 9.91 -4.69 -1.30
CA SER A 103 10.15 -6.05 -0.82
C SER A 103 9.27 -7.07 -1.55
N LYS A 104 9.71 -8.33 -1.54
CA LYS A 104 9.34 -9.39 -2.49
C LYS A 104 7.85 -9.61 -2.69
#